data_AF-A0A5C5VTE1-F1
#
_entry.id   AF-A0A5C5VTE1-F1
#
_cell.length_a   1.000
_cell.length_b   1.000
_cell.length_c   1.000
_cell.angle_alpha   90.00
_cell.angle_beta   90.00
_cell.angle_gamma   90.00
#
_symmetry.space_group_name_H-M   'P 1'
#
loop_
_entity.id
_entity.type
_entity.pdbx_description
1 polymer ?
#
loop_
_entity_poly.entity_id
_entity_poly.type
_entity_poly.pdbx_seq_one_letter_code
_entity_poly.pdbx_strand_id
1 'polypeptide(L)'
;MPPAHVENAVSGLSHGNCLVTGGGGFLGRAIVERLIAARARVSILARQNYPELRAMGAVQWRADLRDATAVAEAVAGCDTVFHVAARAGVWGSYRDFFEPNVIGTRNVLRACREGGVARLVYTSSPSVVFDGRDMCGVDESSPYPLRHHSHYSATKAVAEQEVLAASGPSLRTIALRPHLVWGPRDNHIVPRLIARARAGKLRRVGDGKNRVDTTYIDNAADAHILAAAALDTNPRAAGRAYFISNGEPRPLWDIVNAILATAGLPPVTRGISRGMACLLGGLMEVAYGVVRSTREPPMTRFVANELATSHWFDLSAARRELGYEPHVSIDEGLKRLTLWFGTRSASERAEQRAQ
;
A
#
# COMPACT_ATOMS: atom_id res chain seq x y z
N MET A 1 13.60 11.23 -12.67
CA MET A 1 14.64 11.04 -11.64
C MET A 1 14.01 11.40 -10.29
N PRO A 2 14.38 10.71 -9.20
CA PRO A 2 13.93 11.10 -7.87
C PRO A 2 14.42 12.53 -7.52
N PRO A 3 13.73 13.26 -6.65
CA PRO A 3 14.16 14.60 -6.22
C PRO A 3 15.44 14.56 -5.37
N ALA A 4 16.19 15.67 -5.34
CA ALA A 4 17.48 15.77 -4.65
C ALA A 4 17.47 15.41 -3.15
N HIS A 5 16.40 15.70 -2.40
CA HIS A 5 16.32 15.30 -0.98
C HIS A 5 16.00 13.81 -0.80
N VAL A 6 15.28 13.20 -1.75
CA VAL A 6 15.15 11.75 -1.81
C VAL A 6 16.50 11.15 -2.15
N GLU A 7 17.25 11.71 -3.12
CA GLU A 7 18.63 11.30 -3.44
C GLU A 7 19.58 11.41 -2.23
N ASN A 8 19.42 12.44 -1.39
CA ASN A 8 20.18 12.58 -0.14
C ASN A 8 19.76 11.54 0.91
N ALA A 9 18.46 11.27 1.12
CA ALA A 9 18.00 10.22 2.01
C ALA A 9 18.45 8.82 1.53
N VAL A 10 18.41 8.61 0.22
CA VAL A 10 18.95 7.47 -0.52
C VAL A 10 20.45 7.31 -0.28
N SER A 11 21.23 8.40 -0.23
CA SER A 11 22.67 8.34 0.09
C SER A 11 22.95 7.84 1.51
N GLY A 12 22.07 8.13 2.48
CA GLY A 12 22.17 7.62 3.85
C GLY A 12 21.92 6.11 3.98
N LEU A 13 21.22 5.52 3.00
CA LEU A 13 21.01 4.07 2.87
C LEU A 13 22.02 3.42 1.91
N SER A 14 22.88 4.21 1.26
CA SER A 14 23.86 3.69 0.31
C SER A 14 24.80 2.70 1.03
N HIS A 15 25.10 1.58 0.38
CA HIS A 15 25.92 0.48 0.93
C HIS A 15 25.28 -0.36 2.05
N GLY A 16 24.08 0.01 2.51
CA GLY A 16 23.28 -0.79 3.45
C GLY A 16 22.73 -2.08 2.81
N ASN A 17 22.49 -3.08 3.66
CA ASN A 17 21.81 -4.33 3.34
C ASN A 17 20.32 -4.19 3.70
N CYS A 18 19.49 -4.07 2.68
CA CYS A 18 18.06 -3.87 2.82
C CYS A 18 17.28 -5.12 2.43
N LEU A 19 16.33 -5.54 3.27
CA LEU A 19 15.32 -6.54 2.92
C LEU A 19 13.98 -5.87 2.65
N VAL A 20 13.33 -6.20 1.53
CA VAL A 20 11.94 -5.81 1.24
C VAL A 20 11.05 -7.05 1.25
N THR A 21 10.26 -7.23 2.30
CA THR A 21 9.23 -8.28 2.27
C THR A 21 8.12 -7.85 1.32
N GLY A 22 7.65 -8.76 0.48
CA GLY A 22 6.70 -8.42 -0.58
C GLY A 22 7.32 -7.56 -1.69
N GLY A 23 8.66 -7.61 -1.85
CA GLY A 23 9.39 -6.84 -2.88
C GLY A 23 8.96 -7.10 -4.32
N GLY A 24 8.28 -8.22 -4.60
CA GLY A 24 7.67 -8.48 -5.92
C GLY A 24 6.24 -7.95 -6.10
N GLY A 25 5.65 -7.36 -5.06
CA GLY A 25 4.36 -6.68 -5.15
C GLY A 25 4.48 -5.28 -5.74
N PHE A 26 3.34 -4.59 -5.94
CA PHE A 26 3.29 -3.28 -6.59
C PHE A 26 4.15 -2.22 -5.88
N LEU A 27 3.88 -1.96 -4.60
CA LEU A 27 4.65 -1.02 -3.79
C LEU A 27 6.06 -1.52 -3.44
N GLY A 28 6.17 -2.81 -3.08
CA GLY A 28 7.46 -3.42 -2.76
C GLY A 28 8.47 -3.30 -3.91
N ARG A 29 8.01 -3.49 -5.15
CA ARG A 29 8.85 -3.31 -6.34
C ARG A 29 9.31 -1.88 -6.51
N ALA A 30 8.42 -0.91 -6.34
CA ALA A 30 8.78 0.50 -6.45
C ALA A 30 9.84 0.90 -5.40
N ILE A 31 9.80 0.31 -4.21
CA ILE A 31 10.82 0.49 -3.15
C ILE A 31 12.15 -0.19 -3.57
N VAL A 32 12.10 -1.43 -4.06
CA VAL A 32 13.29 -2.15 -4.57
C VAL A 32 13.99 -1.35 -5.67
N GLU A 33 13.24 -0.80 -6.63
CA GLU A 33 13.78 0.02 -7.72
C GLU A 33 14.51 1.27 -7.19
N ARG A 34 14.00 1.91 -6.13
CA ARG A 34 14.66 3.05 -5.46
C ARG A 34 15.92 2.64 -4.72
N LEU A 35 15.88 1.54 -3.99
CA LEU A 35 17.04 1.02 -3.26
C LEU A 35 18.16 0.57 -4.20
N ILE A 36 17.83 0.00 -5.36
CA ILE A 36 18.83 -0.37 -6.38
C ILE A 36 19.42 0.88 -7.03
N ALA A 37 18.60 1.88 -7.35
CA ALA A 37 19.08 3.18 -7.82
C ALA A 37 20.00 3.87 -6.78
N ALA A 38 19.77 3.61 -5.48
CA ALA A 38 20.61 4.02 -4.36
C ALA A 38 21.96 3.32 -4.27
N ARG A 39 22.19 2.27 -5.06
CA ARG A 39 23.29 1.32 -4.89
C ARG A 39 23.29 0.62 -3.52
N ALA A 40 22.13 0.45 -2.89
CA ALA A 40 21.98 -0.42 -1.73
C ALA A 40 22.05 -1.90 -2.15
N ARG A 41 22.46 -2.78 -1.23
CA ARG A 41 22.37 -4.23 -1.43
C ARG A 41 20.95 -4.67 -1.06
N VAL A 42 20.19 -5.13 -2.05
CA VAL A 42 18.75 -5.40 -1.87
C VAL A 42 18.46 -6.89 -1.91
N SER A 43 17.79 -7.37 -0.88
CA SER A 43 17.14 -8.67 -0.82
C SER A 43 15.62 -8.49 -0.84
N ILE A 44 14.90 -9.44 -1.44
CA ILE A 44 13.44 -9.51 -1.36
C ILE A 44 13.00 -10.84 -0.77
N LEU A 45 11.96 -10.82 0.06
CA LEU A 45 11.28 -12.03 0.51
C LEU A 45 9.86 -12.04 -0.07
N ALA A 46 9.56 -13.05 -0.90
CA ALA A 46 8.27 -13.17 -1.56
C ALA A 46 7.91 -14.64 -1.84
N ARG A 47 6.63 -14.91 -2.12
CA ARG A 47 6.13 -16.28 -2.31
C ARG A 47 6.50 -16.91 -3.67
N GLN A 48 7.05 -16.12 -4.59
CA GLN A 48 7.45 -16.56 -5.93
C GLN A 48 8.71 -15.81 -6.37
N ASN A 49 9.34 -16.31 -7.43
CA ASN A 49 10.51 -15.66 -8.03
C ASN A 49 10.08 -14.55 -9.01
N TYR A 50 10.91 -13.51 -9.11
CA TYR A 50 10.71 -12.35 -9.98
C TYR A 50 11.95 -12.14 -10.85
N PRO A 51 12.10 -12.85 -11.99
CA PRO A 51 13.31 -12.83 -12.81
C PRO A 51 13.80 -11.42 -13.14
N GLU A 52 12.88 -10.48 -13.36
CA GLU A 52 13.18 -9.09 -13.66
C GLU A 52 13.84 -8.36 -12.49
N LEU A 53 13.48 -8.64 -11.23
CA LEU A 53 14.15 -8.08 -10.06
C LEU A 53 15.52 -8.72 -9.83
N ARG A 54 15.68 -10.00 -10.17
CA ARG A 54 16.99 -10.68 -10.15
C ARG A 54 17.94 -10.04 -11.14
N ALA A 55 17.46 -9.75 -12.35
CA ALA A 55 18.23 -9.09 -13.40
C ALA A 55 18.68 -7.67 -13.00
N MET A 56 17.93 -7.00 -12.11
CA MET A 56 18.31 -5.73 -11.51
C MET A 56 19.33 -5.86 -10.36
N GLY A 57 19.69 -7.08 -9.95
CA GLY A 57 20.65 -7.35 -8.89
C GLY A 57 20.05 -7.65 -7.51
N ALA A 58 18.73 -7.80 -7.39
CA ALA A 58 18.12 -8.16 -6.11
C ALA A 58 18.29 -9.66 -5.78
N VAL A 59 18.76 -9.95 -4.57
CA VAL A 59 18.76 -11.30 -4.00
C VAL A 59 17.32 -11.71 -3.68
N GLN A 60 16.94 -12.97 -3.93
CA GLN A 60 15.56 -13.42 -3.74
C GLN A 60 15.44 -14.59 -2.79
N TRP A 61 14.62 -14.41 -1.77
CA TRP A 61 14.17 -15.42 -0.82
C TRP A 61 12.74 -15.82 -1.15
N ARG A 62 12.57 -17.05 -1.65
CA ARG A 62 11.25 -17.60 -1.98
C ARG A 62 10.65 -18.28 -0.74
N ALA A 63 9.87 -17.53 0.02
CA ALA A 63 9.27 -18.03 1.26
C ALA A 63 7.93 -17.36 1.55
N ASP A 64 7.17 -17.98 2.45
CA ASP A 64 5.99 -17.40 3.08
C ASP A 64 6.41 -16.72 4.39
N LEU A 65 5.80 -15.59 4.75
CA LEU A 65 6.09 -14.89 6.01
C LEU A 65 5.78 -15.74 7.25
N ARG A 66 4.91 -16.74 7.12
CA ARG A 66 4.57 -17.68 8.20
C ARG A 66 5.73 -18.63 8.52
N ASP A 67 6.67 -18.80 7.60
CA ASP A 67 7.89 -19.57 7.82
C ASP A 67 8.91 -18.74 8.62
N ALA A 68 8.90 -18.97 9.92
CA ALA A 68 9.79 -18.35 10.90
C ALA A 68 11.27 -18.47 10.53
N THR A 69 11.71 -19.63 10.06
CA THR A 69 13.11 -19.93 9.77
C THR A 69 13.54 -19.21 8.50
N ALA A 70 12.74 -19.32 7.44
CA ALA A 70 13.05 -18.64 6.18
C ALA A 70 13.04 -17.11 6.32
N VAL A 71 12.18 -16.56 7.18
CA VAL A 71 12.21 -15.12 7.49
C VAL A 71 13.50 -14.73 8.22
N ALA A 72 13.97 -15.53 9.17
CA ALA A 72 15.23 -15.28 9.87
C ALA A 72 16.44 -15.32 8.91
N GLU A 73 16.49 -16.31 8.03
CA GLU A 73 17.54 -16.42 7.00
C GLU A 73 17.55 -15.21 6.05
N ALA A 74 16.37 -14.75 5.63
CA ALA A 74 16.27 -13.58 4.74
C ALA A 74 16.66 -12.27 5.42
N VAL A 75 16.48 -12.16 6.73
CA VAL A 75 16.83 -10.98 7.53
C VAL A 75 18.31 -10.97 7.93
N ALA A 76 18.96 -12.13 7.97
CA ALA A 76 20.36 -12.24 8.39
C ALA A 76 21.28 -11.29 7.60
N GLY A 77 22.06 -10.48 8.34
CA GLY A 77 22.99 -9.51 7.78
C GLY A 77 22.35 -8.24 7.20
N CYS A 78 21.03 -8.06 7.33
CA CYS A 78 20.36 -6.81 6.95
C CYS A 78 20.48 -5.76 8.06
N ASP A 79 20.62 -4.50 7.68
CA ASP A 79 20.53 -3.35 8.61
C ASP A 79 19.15 -2.69 8.60
N THR A 80 18.41 -2.87 7.50
CA THR A 80 17.13 -2.21 7.27
C THR A 80 16.13 -3.19 6.67
N VAL A 81 14.92 -3.24 7.22
CA VAL A 81 13.82 -4.04 6.72
C VAL A 81 12.64 -3.14 6.34
N PHE A 82 12.16 -3.28 5.11
CA PHE A 82 10.91 -2.72 4.64
C PHE A 82 9.86 -3.84 4.63
N HIS A 83 8.99 -3.84 5.65
CA HIS A 83 7.94 -4.84 5.78
C HIS A 83 6.67 -4.41 5.03
N VAL A 84 6.63 -4.74 3.73
CA VAL A 84 5.55 -4.34 2.80
C VAL A 84 4.55 -5.48 2.54
N ALA A 85 4.99 -6.73 2.71
CA ALA A 85 4.11 -7.88 2.49
C ALA A 85 2.94 -7.91 3.49
N ALA A 86 1.74 -8.05 2.94
CA ALA A 86 0.51 -8.29 3.68
C ALA A 86 -0.49 -9.03 2.78
N ARG A 87 -1.46 -9.70 3.39
CA ARG A 87 -2.70 -10.09 2.72
C ARG A 87 -3.65 -8.91 2.76
N ALA A 88 -3.77 -8.21 1.63
CA ALA A 88 -4.81 -7.22 1.38
C ALA A 88 -6.10 -7.87 0.85
N GLY A 89 -7.23 -7.15 0.94
CA GLY A 89 -8.54 -7.57 0.45
C GLY A 89 -9.64 -7.35 1.48
N VAL A 90 -10.91 -7.44 1.05
CA VAL A 90 -12.06 -7.18 1.93
C VAL A 90 -12.90 -8.42 2.23
N TRP A 91 -12.45 -9.59 1.78
CA TRP A 91 -13.17 -10.85 1.91
C TRP A 91 -12.24 -12.05 2.12
N GLY A 92 -12.66 -13.01 2.94
CA GLY A 92 -11.88 -14.18 3.34
C GLY A 92 -12.11 -14.50 4.81
N SER A 93 -11.58 -15.63 5.28
CA SER A 93 -11.65 -15.95 6.72
C SER A 93 -10.73 -15.02 7.51
N TYR A 94 -11.06 -14.77 8.78
CA TYR A 94 -10.17 -14.00 9.67
C TYR A 94 -8.75 -14.58 9.69
N ARG A 95 -8.63 -15.92 9.70
CA ARG A 95 -7.35 -16.63 9.68
C ARG A 95 -6.51 -16.30 8.45
N ASP A 96 -7.12 -16.16 7.27
CA ASP A 96 -6.41 -15.83 6.03
C ASP A 96 -5.73 -14.46 6.08
N PHE A 97 -6.24 -13.53 6.89
CA PHE A 97 -5.62 -12.25 7.16
C PHE A 97 -4.66 -12.33 8.35
N PHE A 98 -5.07 -12.96 9.44
CA PHE A 98 -4.32 -12.99 10.70
C PHE A 98 -2.96 -13.69 10.56
N GLU A 99 -2.92 -14.81 9.87
CA GLU A 99 -1.69 -15.60 9.68
C GLU A 99 -0.59 -14.77 8.97
N PRO A 100 -0.78 -14.24 7.76
CA PRO A 100 0.26 -13.43 7.12
C PRO A 100 0.44 -12.05 7.74
N ASN A 101 -0.63 -11.37 8.18
CA ASN A 101 -0.53 -9.98 8.64
C ASN A 101 -0.03 -9.87 10.08
N VAL A 102 -0.41 -10.79 10.98
CA VAL A 102 -0.01 -10.73 12.39
C VAL A 102 1.13 -11.70 12.66
N ILE A 103 0.95 -12.99 12.39
CA ILE A 103 2.02 -13.98 12.64
C ILE A 103 3.24 -13.70 11.76
N GLY A 104 3.02 -13.36 10.49
CA GLY A 104 4.10 -12.93 9.59
C GLY A 104 4.85 -11.69 10.09
N THR A 105 4.15 -10.68 10.60
CA THR A 105 4.78 -9.49 11.19
C THR A 105 5.58 -9.85 12.46
N ARG A 106 5.05 -10.72 13.32
CA ARG A 106 5.76 -11.20 14.52
C ARG A 106 7.04 -11.94 14.17
N ASN A 107 7.03 -12.76 13.12
CA ASN A 107 8.23 -13.44 12.62
C ASN A 107 9.28 -12.42 12.15
N VAL A 108 8.87 -11.40 11.41
CA VAL A 108 9.77 -10.31 10.96
C VAL A 108 10.33 -9.54 12.15
N LEU A 109 9.49 -9.17 13.12
CA LEU A 109 9.93 -8.46 14.33
C LEU A 109 10.95 -9.27 15.14
N ARG A 110 10.70 -10.57 15.33
CA ARG A 110 11.64 -11.46 16.00
C ARG A 110 12.96 -11.55 15.24
N ALA A 111 12.91 -11.80 13.93
CA ALA A 111 14.09 -11.89 13.09
C ALA A 111 14.89 -10.57 13.07
N CYS A 112 14.22 -9.41 13.07
CA CYS A 112 14.90 -8.12 13.15
C CYS A 112 15.69 -7.97 14.46
N ARG A 113 15.09 -8.34 15.59
CA ARG A 113 15.73 -8.25 16.90
C ARG A 113 16.91 -9.21 17.03
N GLU A 114 16.71 -10.47 16.65
CA GLU A 114 17.74 -11.51 16.72
C GLU A 114 18.88 -11.28 15.72
N GLY A 115 18.55 -10.75 14.54
CA GLY A 115 19.51 -10.44 13.48
C GLY A 115 20.21 -9.08 13.61
N GLY A 116 19.89 -8.29 14.65
CA GLY A 116 20.52 -6.98 14.86
C GLY A 116 20.15 -5.91 13.83
N VAL A 117 18.96 -6.01 13.22
CA VAL A 117 18.43 -4.99 12.30
C VAL A 117 18.21 -3.69 13.06
N ALA A 118 18.74 -2.59 12.54
CA ALA A 118 18.62 -1.28 13.19
C ALA A 118 17.30 -0.58 12.86
N ARG A 119 16.76 -0.80 11.65
CA ARG A 119 15.63 -0.04 11.09
C ARG A 119 14.54 -0.96 10.53
N LEU A 120 13.30 -0.71 10.92
CA LEU A 120 12.13 -1.37 10.34
C LEU A 120 11.07 -0.34 9.92
N VAL A 121 10.78 -0.29 8.63
CA VAL A 121 9.66 0.49 8.08
C VAL A 121 8.54 -0.48 7.72
N TYR A 122 7.39 -0.35 8.38
CA TYR A 122 6.22 -1.17 8.15
C TYR A 122 5.18 -0.44 7.30
N THR A 123 4.70 -1.09 6.23
CA THR A 123 3.59 -0.56 5.43
C THR A 123 2.27 -0.94 6.10
N SER A 124 1.68 -0.02 6.84
CA SER A 124 0.33 -0.09 7.40
C SER A 124 -0.72 0.45 6.41
N SER A 125 -1.86 0.96 6.89
CA SER A 125 -2.97 1.46 6.08
C SER A 125 -3.84 2.44 6.90
N PRO A 126 -4.40 3.50 6.31
CA PRO A 126 -5.36 4.37 6.99
C PRO A 126 -6.55 3.62 7.58
N SER A 127 -6.92 2.48 6.97
CA SER A 127 -8.00 1.62 7.44
C SER A 127 -7.84 1.15 8.88
N VAL A 128 -6.63 1.18 9.47
CA VAL A 128 -6.40 0.76 10.87
C VAL A 128 -7.09 1.68 11.89
N VAL A 129 -7.40 2.92 11.52
CA VAL A 129 -8.15 3.87 12.36
C VAL A 129 -9.54 4.20 11.80
N PHE A 130 -9.92 3.60 10.66
CA PHE A 130 -11.21 3.87 10.03
C PHE A 130 -12.36 3.21 10.80
N ASP A 131 -13.33 4.02 11.21
CA ASP A 131 -14.47 3.60 12.03
C ASP A 131 -15.82 3.59 11.28
N GLY A 132 -15.80 3.82 9.95
CA GLY A 132 -17.01 3.87 9.11
C GLY A 132 -17.60 5.26 8.90
N ARG A 133 -16.97 6.32 9.44
CA ARG A 133 -17.36 7.73 9.28
C ARG A 133 -16.33 8.49 8.46
N ASP A 134 -16.67 9.73 8.08
CA ASP A 134 -15.76 10.61 7.36
C ASP A 134 -14.48 10.86 8.17
N MET A 135 -13.34 10.74 7.51
CA MET A 135 -12.02 11.11 8.01
C MET A 135 -11.54 12.35 7.23
N CYS A 136 -11.78 13.53 7.81
CA CYS A 136 -11.50 14.81 7.16
C CYS A 136 -10.35 15.52 7.87
N GLY A 137 -9.16 15.50 7.28
CA GLY A 137 -7.97 16.15 7.84
C GLY A 137 -7.47 15.46 9.10
N VAL A 138 -7.67 14.14 9.17
CA VAL A 138 -7.28 13.32 10.30
C VAL A 138 -5.75 13.19 10.37
N ASP A 139 -5.20 13.30 11.58
CA ASP A 139 -3.79 13.09 11.88
C ASP A 139 -3.54 11.81 12.70
N GLU A 140 -2.29 11.58 13.07
CA GLU A 140 -1.82 10.41 13.81
C GLU A 140 -2.43 10.25 15.22
N SER A 141 -3.12 11.27 15.75
CA SER A 141 -3.78 11.19 17.07
C SER A 141 -5.06 10.36 17.05
N SER A 142 -5.58 10.04 15.87
CA SER A 142 -6.81 9.26 15.74
C SER A 142 -6.68 7.86 16.35
N PRO A 143 -7.62 7.47 17.23
CA PRO A 143 -7.55 6.20 17.92
C PRO A 143 -7.87 5.03 17.00
N TYR A 144 -7.35 3.85 17.34
CA TYR A 144 -7.85 2.60 16.77
C TYR A 144 -9.32 2.39 17.20
N PRO A 145 -10.21 2.02 16.29
CA PRO A 145 -11.62 1.81 16.61
C PRO A 145 -11.81 0.58 17.48
N LEU A 146 -12.82 0.60 18.36
CA LEU A 146 -13.19 -0.56 19.17
C LEU A 146 -13.66 -1.76 18.32
N ARG A 147 -14.21 -1.48 17.13
CA ARG A 147 -14.68 -2.49 16.19
C ARG A 147 -14.27 -2.11 14.77
N HIS A 148 -13.55 -3.01 14.11
CA HIS A 148 -13.16 -2.86 12.73
C HIS A 148 -14.23 -3.39 11.78
N HIS A 149 -14.41 -2.71 10.64
CA HIS A 149 -15.36 -3.09 9.59
C HIS A 149 -14.82 -4.14 8.60
N SER A 150 -13.54 -4.51 8.70
CA SER A 150 -12.93 -5.57 7.91
C SER A 150 -11.84 -6.32 8.68
N HIS A 151 -11.67 -7.61 8.38
CA HIS A 151 -10.59 -8.43 8.96
C HIS A 151 -9.19 -7.90 8.58
N TYR A 152 -9.05 -7.35 7.36
CA TYR A 152 -7.83 -6.67 6.95
C TYR A 152 -7.50 -5.50 7.88
N SER A 153 -8.45 -4.58 8.09
CA SER A 153 -8.28 -3.43 8.99
C SER A 153 -7.90 -3.86 10.41
N ALA A 154 -8.60 -4.86 10.98
CA ALA A 154 -8.31 -5.38 12.31
C ALA A 154 -6.90 -5.97 12.43
N THR A 155 -6.52 -6.84 11.49
CA THR A 155 -5.22 -7.52 11.54
C THR A 155 -4.04 -6.58 11.26
N LYS A 156 -4.23 -5.57 10.40
CA LYS A 156 -3.23 -4.51 10.18
C LYS A 156 -3.07 -3.62 11.41
N ALA A 157 -4.15 -3.33 12.15
CA ALA A 157 -4.10 -2.57 13.39
C ALA A 157 -3.31 -3.30 14.48
N VAL A 158 -3.55 -4.59 14.69
CA VAL A 158 -2.76 -5.42 15.62
C VAL A 158 -1.28 -5.41 15.25
N ALA A 159 -0.96 -5.65 13.99
CA ALA A 159 0.43 -5.67 13.52
C ALA A 159 1.10 -4.29 13.61
N GLU A 160 0.38 -3.19 13.33
CA GLU A 160 0.90 -1.83 13.51
C GLU A 160 1.24 -1.57 14.98
N GLN A 161 0.33 -1.87 15.91
CA GLN A 161 0.55 -1.71 17.34
C GLN A 161 1.78 -2.50 17.82
N GLU A 162 1.94 -3.75 17.38
CA GLU A 162 3.10 -4.57 17.72
C GLU A 162 4.41 -4.02 17.15
N VAL A 163 4.41 -3.49 15.92
CA VAL A 163 5.58 -2.84 15.32
C VAL A 163 5.96 -1.58 16.07
N LEU A 164 4.99 -0.71 16.41
CA LEU A 164 5.26 0.52 17.14
C LEU A 164 5.78 0.23 18.55
N ALA A 165 5.16 -0.72 19.25
CA ALA A 165 5.60 -1.17 20.57
C ALA A 165 6.98 -1.85 20.56
N ALA A 166 7.42 -2.35 19.40
CA ALA A 166 8.73 -2.97 19.26
C ALA A 166 9.88 -1.96 19.10
N SER A 167 9.58 -0.67 18.91
CA SER A 167 10.59 0.38 18.78
C SER A 167 11.39 0.55 20.07
N GLY A 168 12.71 0.62 19.95
CA GLY A 168 13.63 0.79 21.07
C GLY A 168 15.06 1.07 20.60
N PRO A 169 16.05 1.06 21.53
CA PRO A 169 17.43 1.40 21.21
C PRO A 169 18.08 0.49 20.15
N SER A 170 17.72 -0.79 20.13
CA SER A 170 18.29 -1.79 19.22
C SER A 170 17.55 -1.92 17.89
N LEU A 171 16.24 -1.63 17.86
CA LEU A 171 15.40 -1.69 16.66
C LEU A 171 14.48 -0.49 16.66
N ARG A 172 14.69 0.44 15.73
CA ARG A 172 13.83 1.61 15.55
C ARG A 172 12.80 1.32 14.48
N THR A 173 11.54 1.62 14.75
CA THR A 173 10.43 1.29 13.85
C THR A 173 9.62 2.51 13.43
N ILE A 174 9.07 2.49 12.22
CA ILE A 174 8.05 3.42 11.73
C ILE A 174 6.94 2.62 11.04
N ALA A 175 5.68 3.04 11.21
CA ALA A 175 4.58 2.57 10.39
C ALA A 175 4.11 3.66 9.41
N LEU A 176 3.93 3.33 8.14
CA LEU A 176 3.38 4.23 7.12
C LEU A 176 1.97 3.80 6.74
N ARG A 177 1.03 4.74 6.67
CA ARG A 177 -0.37 4.52 6.28
C ARG A 177 -0.63 5.13 4.89
N PRO A 178 -0.11 4.54 3.80
CA PRO A 178 -0.39 5.04 2.45
C PRO A 178 -1.84 4.80 2.05
N HIS A 179 -2.49 5.80 1.45
CA HIS A 179 -3.90 5.72 1.06
C HIS A 179 -4.08 5.46 -0.43
N LEU A 180 -4.76 4.36 -0.78
CA LEU A 180 -5.17 4.04 -2.16
C LEU A 180 -4.03 4.20 -3.17
N VAL A 181 -2.92 3.46 -2.99
CA VAL A 181 -1.76 3.60 -3.87
C VAL A 181 -2.08 3.15 -5.30
N TRP A 182 -1.84 4.00 -6.29
CA TRP A 182 -2.11 3.73 -7.71
C TRP A 182 -0.99 4.22 -8.62
N GLY A 183 -0.95 3.72 -9.85
CA GLY A 183 0.01 4.13 -10.87
C GLY A 183 0.32 3.03 -11.89
N PRO A 184 1.29 3.24 -12.80
CA PRO A 184 1.73 2.24 -13.75
C PRO A 184 2.12 0.93 -13.06
N ARG A 185 1.64 -0.22 -13.58
CA ARG A 185 1.81 -1.58 -13.00
C ARG A 185 0.96 -1.90 -11.77
N ASP A 186 0.02 -1.03 -11.40
CA ASP A 186 -1.00 -1.37 -10.40
C ASP A 186 -1.75 -2.65 -10.83
N ASN A 187 -1.81 -3.63 -9.92
CA ASN A 187 -2.44 -4.93 -10.13
C ASN A 187 -3.74 -5.11 -9.34
N HIS A 188 -4.21 -4.05 -8.67
CA HIS A 188 -5.37 -4.07 -7.79
C HIS A 188 -6.40 -3.00 -8.15
N ILE A 189 -6.12 -1.71 -8.00
CA ILE A 189 -7.17 -0.67 -8.07
C ILE A 189 -7.53 -0.36 -9.53
N VAL A 190 -6.55 0.12 -10.30
CA VAL A 190 -6.73 0.51 -11.70
C VAL A 190 -7.38 -0.61 -12.56
N PRO A 191 -6.86 -1.86 -12.57
CA PRO A 191 -7.46 -2.91 -13.40
C PRO A 191 -8.87 -3.30 -12.96
N ARG A 192 -9.19 -3.28 -11.65
CA ARG A 192 -10.54 -3.58 -11.15
C ARG A 192 -11.55 -2.51 -11.59
N LEU A 193 -11.18 -1.23 -11.54
CA LEU A 193 -12.02 -0.13 -12.01
C LEU A 193 -12.30 -0.27 -13.51
N ILE A 194 -11.26 -0.47 -14.32
CA ILE A 194 -11.38 -0.67 -15.78
C ILE A 194 -12.28 -1.88 -16.10
N ALA A 195 -12.06 -3.02 -15.45
CA ALA A 195 -12.85 -4.22 -15.68
C ALA A 195 -14.34 -4.01 -15.34
N ARG A 196 -14.64 -3.33 -14.23
CA ARG A 196 -16.03 -3.02 -13.84
C ARG A 196 -16.69 -2.00 -14.75
N ALA A 197 -15.96 -1.00 -15.20
CA ALA A 197 -16.45 -0.01 -16.15
C ALA A 197 -16.78 -0.66 -17.50
N ARG A 198 -15.87 -1.49 -18.05
CA ARG A 198 -16.10 -2.27 -19.29
C ARG A 198 -17.30 -3.21 -19.17
N ALA A 199 -17.51 -3.81 -18.00
CA ALA A 199 -18.67 -4.66 -17.75
C ALA A 199 -19.99 -3.88 -17.50
N GLY A 200 -19.98 -2.54 -17.52
CA GLY A 200 -21.15 -1.73 -17.21
C GLY A 200 -21.63 -1.85 -15.75
N LYS A 201 -20.77 -2.32 -14.84
CA LYS A 201 -21.09 -2.64 -13.43
C LYS A 201 -20.57 -1.61 -12.44
N LEU A 202 -19.74 -0.65 -12.86
CA LEU A 202 -19.27 0.42 -11.98
C LEU A 202 -20.40 1.45 -11.74
N ARG A 203 -20.62 1.83 -10.48
CA ARG A 203 -21.67 2.76 -10.05
C ARG A 203 -21.10 3.72 -9.03
N ARG A 204 -21.46 5.00 -9.14
CA ARG A 204 -21.19 6.01 -8.11
C ARG A 204 -21.89 5.63 -6.82
N VAL A 205 -21.17 5.54 -5.71
CA VAL A 205 -21.78 5.29 -4.39
C VAL A 205 -21.90 6.62 -3.65
N GLY A 206 -23.08 6.92 -3.13
CA GLY A 206 -23.35 8.20 -2.47
C GLY A 206 -23.63 9.33 -3.45
N ASP A 207 -23.57 10.57 -2.95
CA ASP A 207 -23.86 11.78 -3.73
C ASP A 207 -22.68 12.25 -4.59
N GLY A 208 -21.49 11.67 -4.38
CA GLY A 208 -20.27 11.98 -5.12
C GLY A 208 -19.50 13.19 -4.60
N LYS A 209 -19.92 13.79 -3.49
CA LYS A 209 -19.25 14.97 -2.89
C LYS A 209 -18.11 14.59 -1.95
N ASN A 210 -17.93 13.30 -1.68
CA ASN A 210 -16.89 12.82 -0.79
C ASN A 210 -15.50 13.10 -1.35
N ARG A 211 -14.65 13.72 -0.52
CA ARG A 211 -13.26 14.04 -0.89
C ARG A 211 -12.34 12.96 -0.40
N VAL A 212 -11.49 12.48 -1.30
CA VAL A 212 -10.50 11.45 -1.02
C VAL A 212 -9.16 11.94 -1.52
N ASP A 213 -8.13 11.76 -0.70
CA ASP A 213 -6.74 11.91 -1.12
C ASP A 213 -6.18 10.53 -1.49
N THR A 214 -5.32 10.44 -2.48
CA THR A 214 -4.75 9.16 -2.96
C THR A 214 -3.24 9.29 -3.06
N THR A 215 -2.51 8.18 -3.05
CA THR A 215 -1.05 8.23 -3.19
C THR A 215 -0.64 7.70 -4.56
N TYR A 216 0.09 8.51 -5.33
CA TYR A 216 0.78 7.99 -6.50
C TYR A 216 1.95 7.09 -6.07
N ILE A 217 2.16 5.98 -6.79
CA ILE A 217 3.13 4.92 -6.46
C ILE A 217 4.53 5.44 -6.16
N ASP A 218 4.99 6.45 -6.90
CA ASP A 218 6.32 6.98 -6.69
C ASP A 218 6.46 7.70 -5.34
N ASN A 219 5.46 8.52 -4.99
CA ASN A 219 5.44 9.22 -3.70
C ASN A 219 5.32 8.21 -2.55
N ALA A 220 4.51 7.16 -2.71
CA ALA A 220 4.39 6.12 -1.69
C ALA A 220 5.74 5.43 -1.42
N ALA A 221 6.50 5.11 -2.46
CA ALA A 221 7.78 4.45 -2.31
C ALA A 221 8.86 5.43 -1.79
N ASP A 222 8.84 6.70 -2.20
CA ASP A 222 9.73 7.74 -1.65
C ASP A 222 9.50 7.94 -0.14
N ALA A 223 8.24 7.90 0.32
CA ALA A 223 7.90 7.96 1.74
C ALA A 223 8.57 6.84 2.56
N HIS A 224 8.69 5.63 2.00
CA HIS A 224 9.36 4.52 2.69
C HIS A 224 10.85 4.78 2.84
N ILE A 225 11.50 5.26 1.78
CA ILE A 225 12.93 5.61 1.81
C ILE A 225 13.20 6.73 2.82
N LEU A 226 12.37 7.77 2.81
CA LEU A 226 12.45 8.89 3.75
C LEU A 226 12.22 8.43 5.19
N ALA A 227 11.26 7.53 5.43
CA ALA A 227 11.04 6.95 6.76
C ALA A 227 12.27 6.18 7.28
N ALA A 228 12.90 5.35 6.43
CA ALA A 228 14.10 4.64 6.82
C ALA A 228 15.26 5.59 7.15
N ALA A 229 15.47 6.65 6.36
CA ALA A 229 16.49 7.66 6.65
C ALA A 229 16.19 8.46 7.93
N ALA A 230 14.92 8.83 8.15
CA ALA A 230 14.48 9.58 9.32
C ALA A 230 14.70 8.81 10.64
N LEU A 231 14.71 7.48 10.61
CA LEU A 231 15.04 6.68 11.80
C LEU A 231 16.44 6.96 12.35
N ASP A 232 17.40 7.40 11.52
CA ASP A 232 18.74 7.78 11.98
C ASP A 232 18.86 9.25 12.36
N THR A 233 18.23 10.11 11.56
CA THR A 233 18.44 11.56 11.65
C THR A 233 17.45 12.24 12.59
N ASN A 234 16.34 11.59 12.90
CA ASN A 234 15.28 12.15 13.72
C ASN A 234 14.72 11.12 14.72
N PRO A 235 15.26 11.08 15.96
CA PRO A 235 14.78 10.17 17.00
C PRO A 235 13.28 10.30 17.32
N ARG A 236 12.67 11.47 17.07
CA ARG A 236 11.23 11.68 17.29
C ARG A 236 10.34 10.90 16.32
N ALA A 237 10.91 10.41 15.22
CA ALA A 237 10.18 9.65 14.23
C ALA A 237 10.00 8.17 14.62
N ALA A 238 10.87 7.63 15.47
CA ALA A 238 10.82 6.24 15.87
C ALA A 238 9.60 5.94 16.76
N GLY A 239 9.02 4.75 16.60
CA GLY A 239 7.85 4.28 17.36
C GLY A 239 6.55 4.97 16.97
N ARG A 240 6.47 5.57 15.77
CA ARG A 240 5.29 6.33 15.31
C ARG A 240 4.73 5.84 13.98
N ALA A 241 3.43 6.10 13.79
CA ALA A 241 2.75 5.94 12.53
C ALA A 241 2.68 7.29 11.78
N TYR A 242 2.54 7.28 10.44
CA TYR A 242 2.35 8.47 9.62
C TYR A 242 1.35 8.23 8.50
N PHE A 243 0.42 9.16 8.28
CA PHE A 243 -0.39 9.17 7.06
C PHE A 243 0.44 9.59 5.84
N ILE A 244 0.24 8.88 4.72
CA ILE A 244 0.94 9.16 3.46
C ILE A 244 -0.08 9.27 2.33
N SER A 245 -0.16 10.42 1.69
CA SER A 245 -1.00 10.69 0.51
C SER A 245 -0.35 11.74 -0.40
N ASN A 246 -1.02 12.12 -1.49
CA ASN A 246 -0.53 13.18 -2.37
C ASN A 246 -0.74 14.60 -1.81
N GLY A 247 -1.52 14.77 -0.75
CA GLY A 247 -1.87 16.10 -0.24
C GLY A 247 -2.81 16.87 -1.17
N GLU A 248 -3.49 16.15 -2.08
CA GLU A 248 -4.38 16.71 -3.10
C GLU A 248 -5.79 16.12 -2.97
N PRO A 249 -6.53 16.38 -1.88
CA PRO A 249 -7.87 15.82 -1.72
C PRO A 249 -8.81 16.31 -2.83
N ARG A 250 -9.35 15.36 -3.61
CA ARG A 250 -10.27 15.60 -4.74
C ARG A 250 -11.56 14.79 -4.56
N PRO A 251 -12.67 15.14 -5.23
CA PRO A 251 -13.84 14.26 -5.24
C PRO A 251 -13.45 12.86 -5.75
N LEU A 252 -13.84 11.82 -5.01
CA LEU A 252 -13.43 10.43 -5.31
C LEU A 252 -13.76 10.06 -6.76
N TRP A 253 -14.95 10.43 -7.22
CA TRP A 253 -15.45 10.06 -8.54
C TRP A 253 -14.77 10.82 -9.67
N ASP A 254 -14.16 11.98 -9.40
CA ASP A 254 -13.32 12.68 -10.37
C ASP A 254 -12.01 11.93 -10.57
N ILE A 255 -11.38 11.43 -9.50
CA ILE A 255 -10.19 10.57 -9.60
C ILE A 255 -10.51 9.28 -10.35
N VAL A 256 -11.62 8.61 -10.00
CA VAL A 256 -12.06 7.39 -10.69
C VAL A 256 -12.27 7.64 -12.18
N ASN A 257 -13.00 8.70 -12.53
CA ASN A 257 -13.26 9.05 -13.93
C ASN A 257 -11.98 9.44 -14.68
N ALA A 258 -11.03 10.12 -14.02
CA ALA A 258 -9.74 10.43 -14.61
C ALA A 258 -8.92 9.17 -14.90
N ILE A 259 -8.89 8.20 -13.98
CA ILE A 259 -8.27 6.89 -14.20
C ILE A 259 -8.93 6.16 -15.38
N LEU A 260 -10.25 6.15 -15.47
CA LEU A 260 -10.98 5.54 -16.59
C LEU A 260 -10.64 6.21 -17.94
N ALA A 261 -10.51 7.53 -17.95
CA ALA A 261 -10.13 8.28 -19.13
C ALA A 261 -8.73 7.89 -19.64
N THR A 262 -7.77 7.56 -18.76
CA THR A 262 -6.44 7.07 -19.17
C THR A 262 -6.49 5.77 -19.98
N ALA A 263 -7.57 4.99 -19.82
CA ALA A 263 -7.84 3.75 -20.55
C ALA A 263 -8.86 3.93 -21.69
N GLY A 264 -9.22 5.17 -22.03
CA GLY A 264 -10.19 5.49 -23.08
C GLY A 264 -11.64 5.11 -22.74
N LEU A 265 -12.00 5.02 -21.46
CA LEU A 265 -13.34 4.64 -21.02
C LEU A 265 -14.20 5.87 -20.64
N PRO A 266 -15.53 5.81 -20.87
CA PRO A 266 -16.43 6.90 -20.51
C PRO A 266 -16.57 7.07 -18.99
N PRO A 267 -16.96 8.27 -18.52
CA PRO A 267 -17.16 8.53 -17.10
C PRO A 267 -18.37 7.76 -16.53
N VAL A 268 -18.31 7.47 -15.23
CA VAL A 268 -19.40 6.85 -14.48
C VAL A 268 -20.48 7.89 -14.20
N THR A 269 -21.67 7.70 -14.77
CA THR A 269 -22.81 8.62 -14.60
C THR A 269 -23.91 8.08 -13.70
N ARG A 270 -24.00 6.75 -13.56
CA ARG A 270 -25.04 6.08 -12.76
C ARG A 270 -24.61 5.96 -11.31
N GLY A 271 -25.50 6.29 -10.38
CA GLY A 271 -25.25 6.20 -8.93
C GLY A 271 -26.19 5.25 -8.19
N ILE A 272 -25.80 4.91 -6.97
CA ILE A 272 -26.58 4.21 -5.95
C ILE A 272 -26.37 4.91 -4.60
N SER A 273 -27.41 4.96 -3.76
CA SER A 273 -27.26 5.56 -2.42
C SER A 273 -26.35 4.72 -1.52
N ARG A 274 -25.71 5.35 -0.54
CA ARG A 274 -24.90 4.65 0.48
C ARG A 274 -25.70 3.55 1.17
N GLY A 275 -26.94 3.86 1.57
CA GLY A 275 -27.82 2.88 2.23
C GLY A 275 -28.09 1.65 1.36
N MET A 276 -28.40 1.86 0.07
CA MET A 276 -28.61 0.76 -0.88
C MET A 276 -27.32 -0.05 -1.09
N ALA A 277 -26.17 0.62 -1.23
CA ALA A 277 -24.88 -0.06 -1.37
C ALA A 277 -24.52 -0.90 -0.13
N CYS A 278 -24.77 -0.38 1.08
CA CYS A 278 -24.58 -1.12 2.34
C CYS A 278 -25.53 -2.32 2.45
N LEU A 279 -26.80 -2.16 2.06
CA LEU A 279 -27.77 -3.26 2.04
C LEU A 279 -27.32 -4.37 1.09
N LEU A 280 -26.99 -4.02 -0.16
CA LEU A 280 -26.48 -4.97 -1.15
C LEU A 280 -25.20 -5.64 -0.66
N GLY A 281 -24.27 -4.87 -0.08
CA GLY A 281 -23.04 -5.39 0.51
C GLY A 281 -23.33 -6.43 1.60
N GLY A 282 -24.23 -6.14 2.54
CA GLY A 282 -24.60 -7.08 3.60
C GLY A 282 -25.24 -8.37 3.07
N LEU A 283 -26.13 -8.27 2.09
CA LEU A 283 -26.74 -9.45 1.44
C LEU A 283 -25.69 -10.31 0.72
N MET A 284 -24.74 -9.68 0.02
CA MET A 284 -23.67 -10.37 -0.68
C MET A 284 -22.70 -11.05 0.29
N GLU A 285 -22.35 -10.40 1.40
CA GLU A 285 -21.55 -11.01 2.47
C GLU A 285 -22.24 -12.27 3.02
N VAL A 286 -23.54 -12.20 3.35
CA VAL A 286 -24.28 -13.38 3.83
C VAL A 286 -24.29 -14.49 2.78
N ALA A 287 -24.66 -14.18 1.54
CA ALA A 287 -24.73 -15.17 0.47
C ALA A 287 -23.37 -15.84 0.20
N TYR A 288 -22.30 -15.06 0.11
CA TYR A 288 -20.95 -15.58 -0.12
C TYR A 288 -20.42 -16.35 1.09
N GLY A 289 -20.81 -15.95 2.30
CA GLY A 289 -20.47 -16.64 3.54
C GLY A 289 -21.15 -18.00 3.64
N VAL A 290 -22.44 -18.08 3.30
CA VAL A 290 -23.22 -19.33 3.30
C VAL A 290 -22.63 -20.35 2.33
N VAL A 291 -22.27 -19.94 1.12
CA VAL A 291 -21.63 -20.83 0.12
C VAL A 291 -20.12 -20.98 0.32
N ARG A 292 -19.55 -20.38 1.38
CA ARG A 292 -18.12 -20.38 1.70
C ARG A 292 -17.23 -20.02 0.51
N SER A 293 -17.67 -19.05 -0.29
CA SER A 293 -16.94 -18.64 -1.49
C SER A 293 -15.62 -17.99 -1.13
N THR A 294 -14.54 -18.45 -1.76
CA THR A 294 -13.23 -17.79 -1.71
C THR A 294 -13.13 -16.61 -2.67
N ARG A 295 -14.14 -16.41 -3.54
CA ARG A 295 -14.22 -15.25 -4.45
C ARG A 295 -14.71 -14.03 -3.68
N GLU A 296 -14.11 -12.87 -3.95
CA GLU A 296 -14.50 -11.61 -3.31
C GLU A 296 -15.86 -11.13 -3.86
N PRO A 297 -16.85 -10.84 -2.99
CA PRO A 297 -18.13 -10.30 -3.42
C PRO A 297 -17.92 -8.92 -4.04
N PRO A 298 -18.66 -8.59 -5.12
CA PRO A 298 -18.50 -7.29 -5.75
C PRO A 298 -18.71 -6.06 -4.85
N MET A 299 -19.51 -6.18 -3.79
CA MET A 299 -19.75 -5.15 -2.81
C MET A 299 -19.73 -5.77 -1.41
N THR A 300 -19.13 -5.08 -0.45
CA THR A 300 -19.22 -5.35 0.99
C THR A 300 -19.68 -4.07 1.68
N ARG A 301 -20.14 -4.15 2.93
CA ARG A 301 -20.47 -2.96 3.73
C ARG A 301 -19.25 -2.06 3.91
N PHE A 302 -18.07 -2.65 4.08
CA PHE A 302 -16.80 -1.93 4.13
C PHE A 302 -16.55 -1.13 2.84
N VAL A 303 -16.63 -1.77 1.67
CA VAL A 303 -16.45 -1.10 0.37
C VAL A 303 -17.51 -0.03 0.13
N ALA A 304 -18.76 -0.29 0.53
CA ALA A 304 -19.84 0.69 0.40
C ALA A 304 -19.58 1.96 1.22
N ASN A 305 -19.09 1.80 2.46
CA ASN A 305 -18.72 2.95 3.30
C ASN A 305 -17.49 3.66 2.74
N GLU A 306 -16.41 2.94 2.42
CA GLU A 306 -15.18 3.51 1.85
C GLU A 306 -15.42 4.34 0.58
N LEU A 307 -16.33 3.90 -0.29
CA LEU A 307 -16.69 4.63 -1.52
C LEU A 307 -17.63 5.83 -1.28
N ALA A 308 -18.26 5.91 -0.11
CA ALA A 308 -19.27 6.93 0.21
C ALA A 308 -18.80 7.99 1.22
N THR A 309 -17.72 7.73 1.96
CA THR A 309 -17.18 8.66 2.97
C THR A 309 -15.94 9.39 2.45
N SER A 310 -15.63 10.53 3.08
CA SER A 310 -14.44 11.33 2.79
C SER A 310 -13.23 10.78 3.55
N HIS A 311 -12.08 10.71 2.89
CA HIS A 311 -10.82 10.20 3.47
C HIS A 311 -9.64 11.05 2.99
N TRP A 312 -9.24 12.01 3.80
CA TRP A 312 -8.04 12.81 3.58
C TRP A 312 -7.40 13.16 4.91
N PHE A 313 -6.08 13.31 4.91
CA PHE A 313 -5.27 13.27 6.12
C PHE A 313 -4.38 14.51 6.22
N ASP A 314 -4.03 14.87 7.46
CA ASP A 314 -2.99 15.86 7.70
C ASP A 314 -1.61 15.21 7.53
N LEU A 315 -0.79 15.77 6.62
CA LEU A 315 0.56 15.29 6.33
C LEU A 315 1.64 16.07 7.09
N SER A 316 1.27 16.97 8.00
CA SER A 316 2.20 17.87 8.70
C SER A 316 3.27 17.12 9.50
N ALA A 317 2.91 16.00 10.13
CA ALA A 317 3.88 15.15 10.84
C ALA A 317 4.86 14.49 9.88
N ALA A 318 4.38 13.89 8.79
CA ALA A 318 5.22 13.25 7.77
C ALA A 318 6.18 14.27 7.13
N ARG A 319 5.71 15.47 6.81
CA ARG A 319 6.51 16.58 6.29
C ARG A 319 7.61 17.01 7.25
N ARG A 320 7.26 17.31 8.50
CA ARG A 320 8.20 17.81 9.51
C ARG A 320 9.23 16.77 9.92
N GLU A 321 8.80 15.51 10.06
CA GLU A 321 9.60 14.50 10.76
C GLU A 321 10.30 13.53 9.82
N LEU A 322 9.72 13.28 8.63
CA LEU A 322 10.32 12.43 7.61
C LEU A 322 10.88 13.23 6.42
N GLY A 323 10.56 14.53 6.32
CA GLY A 323 10.85 15.33 5.13
C GLY A 323 10.01 14.91 3.91
N TYR A 324 8.85 14.27 4.14
CA TYR A 324 7.99 13.80 3.06
C TYR A 324 7.26 14.95 2.37
N GLU A 325 7.56 15.16 1.10
CA GLU A 325 6.76 15.98 0.19
C GLU A 325 6.42 15.15 -1.06
N PRO A 326 5.16 15.12 -1.53
CA PRO A 326 4.79 14.46 -2.78
C PRO A 326 5.35 15.22 -4.00
N HIS A 327 6.06 14.53 -4.90
CA HIS A 327 6.69 15.16 -6.08
C HIS A 327 5.92 14.91 -7.36
N VAL A 328 5.20 13.80 -7.42
CA VAL A 328 4.33 13.49 -8.54
C VAL A 328 2.92 13.88 -8.16
N SER A 329 2.40 14.95 -8.76
CA SER A 329 1.01 15.33 -8.55
C SER A 329 0.05 14.28 -9.11
N ILE A 330 -1.21 14.32 -8.71
CA ILE A 330 -2.25 13.42 -9.24
C ILE A 330 -2.34 13.57 -10.77
N ASP A 331 -2.32 14.79 -11.29
CA ASP A 331 -2.43 15.04 -12.73
C ASP A 331 -1.21 14.51 -13.51
N GLU A 332 0.00 14.66 -12.97
CA GLU A 332 1.20 14.08 -13.57
C GLU A 332 1.18 12.54 -13.51
N GLY A 333 0.73 11.97 -12.39
CA GLY A 333 0.53 10.53 -12.26
C GLY A 333 -0.45 9.96 -13.29
N LEU A 334 -1.54 10.69 -13.59
CA LEU A 334 -2.53 10.32 -14.60
C LEU A 334 -1.94 10.37 -16.01
N LYS A 335 -1.10 11.37 -16.32
CA LYS A 335 -0.37 11.44 -17.60
C LYS A 335 0.56 10.23 -17.77
N ARG A 336 1.34 9.90 -16.74
CA ARG A 336 2.23 8.72 -16.76
C ARG A 336 1.46 7.41 -16.91
N LEU A 337 0.31 7.28 -16.24
CA LEU A 337 -0.57 6.13 -16.39
C LEU A 337 -1.13 6.02 -17.82
N THR A 338 -1.50 7.13 -18.43
CA THR A 338 -1.96 7.17 -19.84
C THR A 338 -0.87 6.69 -20.79
N LEU A 339 0.37 7.18 -20.62
CA LEU A 339 1.53 6.74 -21.42
C LEU A 339 1.81 5.24 -21.23
N TRP A 340 1.66 4.72 -20.02
CA TRP A 340 1.82 3.30 -19.74
C TRP A 340 0.80 2.42 -20.47
N PHE A 341 -0.47 2.82 -20.54
CA PHE A 341 -1.46 2.13 -21.36
C PHE A 341 -1.17 2.23 -22.86
N GLY A 342 -0.75 3.41 -23.32
CA GLY A 342 -0.38 3.64 -24.72
C GLY A 342 0.74 2.70 -25.19
N THR A 343 1.84 2.62 -24.41
CA THR A 343 2.99 1.75 -24.69
C THR A 343 2.65 0.26 -24.68
N ARG A 344 1.87 -0.22 -23.69
CA ARG A 344 1.39 -1.62 -23.68
C ARG A 344 0.59 -1.96 -24.91
N SER A 345 -0.34 -1.09 -25.30
CA SER A 345 -1.17 -1.34 -26.49
C SER A 345 -0.34 -1.42 -27.77
N ALA A 346 0.77 -0.67 -27.85
CA ALA A 346 1.69 -0.72 -28.98
C ALA A 346 2.52 -2.02 -28.99
N SER A 347 3.01 -2.47 -27.83
CA SER A 347 3.73 -3.75 -27.67
C SER A 347 2.85 -4.94 -28.03
N GLU A 348 1.63 -4.99 -27.50
CA GLU A 348 0.66 -6.07 -27.76
C GLU A 348 0.29 -6.15 -29.25
N ARG A 349 0.16 -5.00 -29.93
CA ARG A 349 -0.06 -4.96 -31.40
C ARG A 349 1.18 -5.36 -32.20
N ALA A 350 2.39 -5.05 -31.73
CA ALA A 350 3.63 -5.42 -32.41
C ALA A 350 3.88 -6.94 -32.31
N GLU A 351 3.63 -7.54 -31.15
CA GLU A 351 3.73 -9.00 -30.94
C GLU A 351 2.71 -9.76 -31.79
N GLN A 352 1.49 -9.26 -31.94
CA GLN A 352 0.46 -9.86 -32.82
C GLN A 352 0.79 -9.74 -34.32
N ARG A 353 1.63 -8.78 -34.72
CA ARG A 353 2.07 -8.62 -36.12
C ARG A 353 3.31 -9.46 -36.45
N ALA A 354 4.03 -9.94 -35.43
CA ALA A 354 5.22 -10.77 -35.57
C ALA A 354 4.93 -12.28 -35.50
N GLN A 355 3.67 -12.67 -35.25
CA GLN A 355 3.14 -14.04 -35.29
C GLN A 355 2.39 -14.29 -36.59
#